data_AF-D7F2K5-F1
#
_entry.id   AF-D7F2K5-F1
#
_cell.length_a   1.000
_cell.length_b   1.000
_cell.length_c   1.000
_cell.angle_alpha   90.00
_cell.angle_beta   90.00
_cell.angle_gamma   90.00
#
_symmetry.space_group_name_H-M   'P 1'
#
loop_
_entity.id
_entity.type
_entity.pdbx_description
1 polymer ?
#
loop_
_entity_poly.entity_id
_entity_poly.type
_entity_poly.pdbx_seq_one_letter_code
_entity_poly.pdbx_strand_id
1 'polypeptide(L)'
;YLLNMASENYNMKSLEFYPVTLFSGSMWFLPFLSTLGVGPKWLKMGAFYHQVSDSGWSEYYGGQGIYTSLSDFSKKLQIIQENSIKVYLLMMLIWMAGFLLMI
;
A
#
# COMPACT_ATOMS: atom_id res chain seq x y z
N TYR A 1 47.94 -34.52 -4.14
CA TYR A 1 48.15 -35.30 -5.39
C TYR A 1 48.29 -36.81 -5.12
N LEU A 2 49.07 -37.24 -4.11
CA LEU A 2 49.24 -38.67 -3.78
C LEU A 2 48.00 -39.40 -3.23
N LEU A 3 47.05 -38.70 -2.59
CA LEU A 3 45.83 -39.31 -2.06
C LEU A 3 44.80 -39.72 -3.13
N ASN A 4 44.90 -39.18 -4.36
CA ASN A 4 43.89 -39.38 -5.40
C ASN A 4 44.16 -40.61 -6.30
N MET A 5 45.25 -41.34 -6.04
CA MET A 5 45.63 -42.55 -6.81
C MET A 5 45.25 -43.87 -6.12
N ALA A 6 44.75 -43.82 -4.88
CA ALA A 6 44.13 -44.99 -4.27
C ALA A 6 42.72 -45.14 -4.83
N SER A 7 42.52 -46.10 -5.73
CA SER A 7 41.19 -46.47 -6.22
C SER A 7 40.43 -47.17 -5.09
N GLU A 8 39.74 -46.40 -4.27
CA GLU A 8 38.86 -46.93 -3.24
C GLU A 8 37.57 -47.45 -3.90
N ASN A 9 37.53 -48.75 -4.23
CA ASN A 9 36.35 -49.47 -4.70
C ASN A 9 35.43 -49.82 -3.50
N TYR A 10 34.85 -48.82 -2.85
CA TYR A 10 33.79 -49.06 -1.86
C TYR A 10 32.42 -48.89 -2.49
N ASN A 11 31.61 -49.95 -2.48
CA ASN A 11 30.18 -49.82 -2.73
C ASN A 11 29.59 -48.89 -1.66
N MET A 12 28.96 -47.81 -2.12
CA MET A 12 28.35 -46.83 -1.22
C MET A 12 27.12 -47.46 -0.55
N LYS A 13 27.21 -47.72 0.76
CA LYS A 13 26.06 -48.21 1.56
C LYS A 13 24.82 -47.31 1.47
N SER A 14 25.01 -46.02 1.15
CA SER A 14 23.92 -45.08 0.90
C SER A 14 23.11 -45.37 -0.36
N LEU A 15 23.74 -45.98 -1.38
CA LEU A 15 23.08 -46.44 -2.61
C LEU A 15 22.34 -47.77 -2.37
N GLU A 16 22.84 -48.62 -1.47
CA GLU A 16 22.14 -49.86 -1.07
C GLU A 16 20.84 -49.58 -0.30
N PHE A 17 20.81 -48.53 0.53
CA PHE A 17 19.62 -48.09 1.29
C PHE A 17 18.99 -46.80 0.75
N TYR A 18 18.93 -46.67 -0.57
CA TYR A 18 18.46 -45.47 -1.26
C TYR A 18 17.09 -44.90 -0.80
N PRO A 19 16.02 -45.71 -0.56
CA PRO A 19 14.73 -45.14 -0.15
C PRO A 19 14.76 -44.55 1.26
N VAL A 20 15.56 -45.10 2.18
CA VAL A 20 15.68 -44.60 3.56
C VAL A 20 16.51 -43.31 3.58
N THR A 21 17.57 -43.24 2.78
CA THR A 21 18.39 -42.03 2.65
C THR A 21 17.62 -40.91 1.95
N LEU A 22 16.77 -41.21 0.96
CA LEU A 22 15.86 -40.24 0.34
C LEU A 22 14.79 -39.74 1.31
N PHE A 23 14.17 -40.62 2.08
CA PHE A 23 13.12 -40.24 3.02
C PHE A 23 13.67 -39.36 4.15
N SER A 24 14.82 -39.74 4.72
CA SER A 24 15.50 -38.94 5.73
C SER A 24 16.09 -37.64 5.15
N GLY A 25 16.66 -37.69 3.95
CA GLY A 25 17.22 -36.54 3.23
C GLY A 25 16.18 -35.51 2.79
N SER A 26 14.96 -35.95 2.44
CA SER A 26 13.82 -35.07 2.14
C SER A 26 13.13 -34.52 3.39
N MET A 27 13.69 -34.74 4.58
CA MET A 27 13.10 -34.37 5.86
C MET A 27 11.65 -34.85 5.97
N TRP A 28 11.39 -36.11 5.64
CA TRP A 28 10.06 -36.73 5.71
C TRP A 28 8.97 -35.96 4.94
N PHE A 29 9.33 -35.28 3.84
CA PHE A 29 8.43 -34.40 3.07
C PHE A 29 7.81 -33.24 3.87
N LEU A 30 8.35 -32.93 5.05
CA LEU A 30 7.86 -31.88 5.93
C LEU A 30 7.86 -30.48 5.26
N PRO A 31 8.85 -30.11 4.41
CA PRO A 31 8.83 -28.82 3.71
C PRO A 31 7.64 -28.65 2.75
N PHE A 32 7.16 -29.74 2.16
CA PHE A 32 5.98 -29.72 1.29
C PHE A 32 4.70 -29.60 2.12
N LEU A 33 4.59 -30.40 3.19
CA LEU A 33 3.46 -30.35 4.13
C LEU A 33 3.29 -28.97 4.78
N SER A 34 4.39 -28.30 5.14
CA SER A 34 4.33 -26.98 5.78
C SER A 34 3.95 -25.84 4.83
N THR A 35 4.16 -26.00 3.52
CA THR A 35 3.93 -24.95 2.51
C THR A 35 2.56 -25.03 1.85
N LEU A 36 1.92 -26.22 1.81
CA LEU A 36 0.64 -26.46 1.13
C LEU A 36 -0.50 -25.52 1.57
N GLY A 37 -0.62 -25.25 2.87
CA GLY A 37 -1.70 -24.41 3.41
C GLY A 37 -1.38 -22.91 3.47
N VAL A 38 -0.09 -22.56 3.38
CA VAL A 38 0.38 -21.20 3.66
C VAL A 38 0.47 -20.33 2.41
N GLY A 39 0.73 -20.88 1.22
CA GLY A 39 1.01 -20.08 0.03
C GLY A 39 -0.11 -19.10 -0.40
N PRO A 40 -1.11 -19.54 -1.18
CA PRO A 40 -1.99 -18.62 -1.90
C PRO A 40 -2.99 -17.88 -1.00
N LYS A 41 -3.50 -18.55 0.04
CA LYS A 41 -4.52 -17.95 0.93
C LYS A 41 -3.94 -16.85 1.81
N TRP A 42 -2.73 -17.05 2.35
CA TRP A 42 -2.10 -16.03 3.20
C TRP A 42 -1.52 -14.88 2.38
N LEU A 43 -1.01 -15.14 1.17
CA LEU A 43 -0.62 -14.07 0.25
C LEU A 43 -1.81 -13.18 -0.12
N LYS A 44 -2.98 -13.77 -0.42
CA LYS A 44 -4.21 -13.00 -0.68
C LYS A 44 -4.65 -12.19 0.54
N MET A 45 -4.53 -12.76 1.74
CA MET A 45 -4.82 -12.06 2.98
C MET A 45 -3.86 -10.89 3.20
N GLY A 46 -2.56 -11.08 2.97
CA GLY A 46 -1.54 -10.03 3.07
C GLY A 46 -1.78 -8.88 2.09
N ALA A 47 -2.14 -9.20 0.83
CA ALA A 47 -2.51 -8.20 -0.16
C ALA A 47 -3.74 -7.39 0.25
N PHE A 48 -4.76 -8.05 0.83
CA PHE A 48 -5.93 -7.36 1.36
C PHE A 48 -5.56 -6.41 2.52
N TYR A 49 -4.74 -6.86 3.46
CA TYR A 49 -4.27 -6.01 4.56
C TYR A 49 -3.48 -4.81 4.08
N HIS A 50 -2.57 -4.99 3.11
CA HIS A 50 -1.82 -3.89 2.51
C HIS A 50 -2.74 -2.86 1.85
N GLN A 51 -3.73 -3.32 1.09
CA GLN A 51 -4.64 -2.42 0.38
C GLN A 51 -5.55 -1.63 1.33
N VAL A 52 -6.04 -2.26 2.40
CA VAL A 52 -6.93 -1.58 3.36
C VAL A 52 -6.15 -0.67 4.31
N SER A 53 -5.03 -1.15 4.84
CA SER A 53 -4.25 -0.41 5.85
C SER A 53 -3.40 0.69 5.22
N ASP A 54 -2.41 0.30 4.42
CA ASP A 54 -1.42 1.26 3.90
C ASP A 54 -2.01 2.07 2.76
N SER A 55 -2.51 1.44 1.70
CA SER A 55 -3.05 2.20 0.57
C SER A 55 -4.45 2.79 0.81
N GLY A 56 -5.18 2.32 1.84
CA GLY A 56 -6.55 2.75 2.11
C GLY A 56 -6.60 3.79 3.23
N TRP A 57 -6.47 3.33 4.47
CA TRP A 57 -6.62 4.17 5.65
C TRP A 57 -5.53 5.23 5.73
N SER A 58 -4.27 4.87 5.47
CA SER A 58 -3.17 5.82 5.58
C SER A 58 -3.26 6.94 4.52
N GLU A 59 -3.75 6.66 3.31
CA GLU A 59 -3.96 7.69 2.29
C GLU A 59 -5.18 8.56 2.59
N TYR A 60 -6.26 7.95 3.11
CA TYR A 60 -7.48 8.66 3.49
C TYR A 60 -7.26 9.62 4.66
N TYR A 61 -6.53 9.20 5.70
CA TYR A 61 -6.20 10.07 6.83
C TYR A 61 -4.93 10.90 6.60
N GLY A 62 -4.17 10.57 5.55
CA GLY A 62 -2.94 11.26 5.17
C GLY A 62 -3.18 12.39 4.17
N GLY A 63 -2.19 12.59 3.29
CA GLY A 63 -2.14 13.77 2.42
C GLY A 63 -3.30 13.89 1.45
N GLN A 64 -3.78 12.78 0.86
CA GLN A 64 -4.83 12.82 -0.17
C GLN A 64 -6.19 13.20 0.43
N GLY A 65 -6.59 12.58 1.54
CA GLY A 65 -7.85 12.94 2.20
C GLY A 65 -7.83 14.34 2.81
N ILE A 66 -6.70 14.77 3.38
CA ILE A 66 -6.55 16.15 3.86
C ILE A 66 -6.66 17.14 2.69
N TYR A 67 -5.97 16.89 1.58
CA TYR A 67 -6.01 17.74 0.39
C TYR A 67 -7.44 17.91 -0.15
N THR A 68 -8.19 16.81 -0.28
CA THR A 68 -9.58 16.87 -0.77
C THR A 68 -10.47 17.67 0.15
N SER A 69 -10.39 17.45 1.47
CA SER A 69 -11.17 18.23 2.44
C SER A 69 -10.85 19.73 2.39
N LEU A 70 -9.56 20.10 2.35
CA LEU A 70 -9.13 21.49 2.27
C LEU A 70 -9.53 22.15 0.95
N SER A 71 -9.47 21.43 -0.16
CA SER A 71 -9.93 21.91 -1.47
C SER A 71 -11.43 22.24 -1.45
N ASP A 72 -12.24 21.41 -0.78
CA ASP A 72 -13.67 21.66 -0.71
C ASP A 72 -14.01 22.82 0.24
N PHE A 73 -13.27 22.96 1.35
CA PHE A 73 -13.38 24.13 2.21
C PHE A 73 -12.97 25.42 1.50
N SER A 74 -11.88 25.40 0.72
CA SER A 74 -11.42 26.59 -0.01
C SER A 74 -12.42 27.04 -1.07
N LYS A 75 -13.04 26.10 -1.81
CA LYS A 75 -14.12 26.41 -2.76
C LYS A 75 -15.33 27.05 -2.06
N LYS A 76 -15.76 26.50 -0.92
CA LYS A 76 -16.86 27.07 -0.13
C LYS A 76 -16.53 28.49 0.36
N LEU A 77 -15.31 28.71 0.83
CA LEU A 77 -14.84 30.03 1.25
C LEU A 77 -14.82 31.03 0.09
N GLN A 78 -14.38 30.59 -1.10
CA GLN A 78 -14.38 31.44 -2.29
C GLN A 78 -15.80 31.94 -2.63
N ILE A 79 -16.80 31.07 -2.59
CA ILE A 79 -18.21 31.45 -2.86
C ILE A 79 -18.70 32.50 -1.85
N ILE A 80 -18.35 32.35 -0.56
CA ILE A 80 -18.73 33.30 0.47
C ILE A 80 -18.05 34.67 0.24
N GLN A 81 -16.76 34.66 -0.11
CA GLN A 81 -15.99 35.87 -0.37
C GLN A 81 -16.48 36.62 -1.63
N GLU A 82 -16.87 35.92 -2.69
CA GLU A 82 -17.42 36.58 -3.87
C GLU A 82 -18.74 37.31 -3.57
N ASN A 83 -19.58 36.73 -2.70
CA ASN A 83 -20.84 37.38 -2.30
C ASN A 83 -20.60 38.62 -1.45
N SER A 84 -19.64 38.61 -0.53
CA SER A 84 -19.34 39.80 0.28
C SER A 84 -18.82 40.95 -0.60
N ILE A 85 -17.95 40.67 -1.57
CA ILE A 85 -17.44 41.66 -2.52
C ILE A 85 -18.57 42.32 -3.32
N LYS A 86 -19.54 41.52 -3.81
CA LYS A 86 -20.72 42.04 -4.52
C LYS A 86 -21.52 43.04 -3.68
N VAL A 87 -21.72 42.76 -2.39
CA VAL A 87 -22.44 43.66 -1.47
C VAL A 87 -21.68 44.98 -1.26
N TYR A 88 -20.36 44.92 -1.03
CA TYR A 88 -19.54 46.12 -0.87
C TYR A 88 -19.57 47.01 -2.13
N LEU A 89 -19.51 46.42 -3.32
CA LEU A 89 -19.62 47.15 -4.59
C LEU A 89 -20.98 47.85 -4.74
N LEU A 90 -22.07 47.16 -4.40
CA LEU A 90 -23.43 47.72 -4.48
C LEU A 90 -23.59 48.91 -3.51
N MET A 91 -23.10 48.78 -2.28
CA MET A 91 -23.12 49.86 -1.30
C MET A 91 -22.34 51.09 -1.76
N MET A 92 -21.17 50.89 -2.39
CA MET A 92 -20.38 51.98 -2.96
C MET A 92 -21.13 52.69 -4.11
N LEU A 93 -21.75 51.94 -5.01
CA LEU A 93 -22.54 52.50 -6.11
C LEU A 93 -23.72 53.33 -5.61
N ILE A 94 -24.45 52.83 -4.59
CA ILE A 94 -25.57 53.56 -3.98
C ILE A 94 -25.08 54.89 -3.36
N TRP A 95 -23.97 54.86 -2.64
CA TRP A 95 -23.37 56.08 -2.07
C TRP A 95 -22.96 57.09 -3.14
N MET A 96 -22.29 56.65 -4.21
CA MET A 96 -21.92 57.54 -5.31
C MET A 96 -23.14 58.13 -6.03
N ALA A 97 -24.17 57.33 -6.25
CA ALA A 97 -25.44 57.80 -6.83
C ALA A 97 -26.13 58.83 -5.92
N GLY A 98 -26.13 58.59 -4.60
CA GLY A 98 -26.66 59.53 -3.61
C GLY A 98 -25.94 60.87 -3.61
N PHE A 99 -24.61 60.87 -3.68
CA PHE A 99 -23.83 62.11 -3.81
C PHE A 99 -24.11 62.84 -5.13
N LEU A 100 -24.24 62.12 -6.24
CA LEU A 100 -24.60 62.70 -7.55
C LEU A 100 -25.98 63.35 -7.56
N LEU A 101 -26.95 62.80 -6.81
CA LEU A 101 -28.30 63.36 -6.71
C LEU A 101 -28.36 64.61 -5.81
N MET A 102 -27.43 64.77 -4.87
CA MET A 102 -27.35 65.95 -4.00
C MET A 102 -26.64 67.15 -4.66
N ILE A 103 -25.87 66.90 -5.72
CA ILE A 103 -25.28 67.91 -6.60
C ILE A 103 -26.31 68.34 -7.65
#